data_AF-A0A7K1AF15-F1
#
_entry.id   AF-A0A7K1AF15-F1
#
_cell.length_a   1.000
_cell.length_b   1.000
_cell.length_c   1.000
_cell.angle_alpha   90.00
_cell.angle_beta   90.00
_cell.angle_gamma   90.00
#
_symmetry.space_group_name_H-M   'P 1'
#
loop_
_entity.id
_entity.type
_entity.pdbx_description
1 polymer ?
#
loop_
_entity_poly.entity_id
_entity_poly.type
_entity_poly.pdbx_seq_one_letter_code
_entity_poly.pdbx_strand_id
1 'polypeptide(L)'
;MRSRATFLVGALMLAGLLSGVTASSVAAATSTTVTWRVSSLTAGQVKSLSAIATSNSSGVKTWSKKGSCTLTPKSDPTKLTMGTGISCTLTLKIAKSGKHPAKTSTKTITRKPYRVGQTGPGGGIIFYVDLTRPEGSQYFEAACAGWSDGTCGGSDLTWLTAVWGCRETSIIGADGTAIGDGEQNTADIIAADCPDSAMDTLAAEYAYDLVLGGQSDWFLPSKDELNQLYTNRAMVGGSLTCGWWSSSEFDANYAWFEVFCREASDKNVKTNPFHVRPVRSF
;
A
#
# COMPACT_ATOMS: atom_id res chain seq x y z
N MET A 1 -13.07 -50.38 84.65
CA MET A 1 -11.98 -50.98 83.86
C MET A 1 -11.02 -49.87 83.43
N ARG A 2 -9.76 -49.94 83.91
CA ARG A 2 -8.48 -49.34 83.43
C ARG A 2 -8.46 -47.84 83.03
N SER A 3 -7.49 -47.00 83.42
CA SER A 3 -6.31 -47.06 84.28
C SER A 3 -5.75 -45.62 84.44
N ARG A 4 -5.00 -45.37 85.52
CA ARG A 4 -4.38 -44.10 85.94
C ARG A 4 -3.16 -43.69 85.08
N ALA A 5 -2.77 -42.41 85.10
CA ALA A 5 -1.49 -41.95 85.72
C ALA A 5 -1.07 -40.51 85.30
N THR A 6 -0.77 -39.70 86.32
CA THR A 6 0.13 -38.53 86.36
C THR A 6 1.59 -38.95 86.11
N PHE A 7 2.46 -38.12 85.49
CA PHE A 7 3.85 -37.87 85.94
C PHE A 7 4.57 -36.77 85.13
N LEU A 8 5.47 -36.07 85.84
CA LEU A 8 6.27 -34.89 85.49
C LEU A 8 7.44 -35.14 84.49
N VAL A 9 7.76 -34.06 83.76
CA VAL A 9 9.05 -33.44 83.38
C VAL A 9 10.36 -34.27 83.44
N GLY A 10 11.14 -34.20 82.36
CA GLY A 10 12.59 -34.45 82.36
C GLY A 10 13.19 -34.40 80.96
N ALA A 11 13.99 -33.36 80.67
CA ALA A 11 14.67 -33.15 79.39
C ALA A 11 15.79 -34.17 79.14
N LEU A 12 15.96 -34.59 77.89
CA LEU A 12 17.20 -35.21 77.40
C LEU A 12 17.52 -34.73 75.99
N MET A 13 18.70 -34.12 75.87
CA MET A 13 19.33 -33.60 74.65
C MET A 13 19.55 -34.73 73.63
N LEU A 14 19.15 -34.50 72.37
CA LEU A 14 19.67 -35.26 71.23
C LEU A 14 20.25 -34.28 70.20
N ALA A 15 21.58 -34.31 70.07
CA ALA A 15 22.33 -33.66 69.03
C ALA A 15 22.06 -34.36 67.69
N GLY A 16 21.37 -33.68 66.78
CA GLY A 16 21.21 -34.08 65.39
C GLY A 16 21.95 -33.09 64.50
N LEU A 17 23.10 -33.48 63.96
CA LEU A 17 23.77 -32.81 62.85
C LEU A 17 22.83 -32.80 61.63
N LEU A 18 22.15 -31.69 61.40
CA LEU A 18 21.58 -31.38 60.09
C LEU A 18 22.58 -30.48 59.37
N SER A 19 23.33 -31.13 58.49
CA SER A 19 24.18 -30.50 57.48
C SER A 19 23.39 -29.38 56.82
N GLY A 20 23.86 -28.14 56.99
CA GLY A 20 23.34 -27.00 56.26
C GLY A 20 23.59 -27.22 54.77
N VAL A 21 22.62 -27.77 54.05
CA VAL A 21 22.56 -27.60 52.61
C VAL A 21 22.22 -26.13 52.41
N THR A 22 23.24 -25.30 52.20
CA THR A 22 23.01 -23.97 51.64
C THR A 22 22.41 -24.20 50.27
N ALA A 23 21.08 -24.17 50.17
CA ALA A 23 20.42 -23.98 48.90
C ALA A 23 20.89 -22.60 48.41
N SER A 24 21.97 -22.58 47.65
CA SER A 24 22.34 -21.42 46.85
C SER A 24 21.14 -21.19 45.96
N SER A 25 20.33 -20.18 46.28
CA SER A 25 19.31 -19.70 45.37
C SER A 25 20.05 -19.26 44.11
N VAL A 26 19.98 -20.10 43.07
CA VAL A 26 20.47 -19.73 41.75
C VAL A 26 19.55 -18.61 41.32
N ALA A 27 19.98 -17.36 41.51
CA ALA A 27 19.27 -16.20 41.03
C ALA A 27 18.99 -16.44 39.54
N ALA A 28 17.71 -16.42 39.15
CA ALA A 28 17.31 -16.66 37.77
C ALA A 28 18.15 -15.77 36.84
N ALA A 29 18.86 -16.39 35.90
CA ALA A 29 19.75 -15.68 35.00
C ALA A 29 18.98 -14.59 34.26
N THR A 30 19.41 -13.34 34.43
CA THR A 30 18.72 -12.18 33.82
C THR A 30 18.90 -12.26 32.31
N SER A 31 17.81 -12.44 31.57
CA SER A 31 17.86 -12.54 30.11
C SER A 31 17.51 -11.21 29.43
N THR A 32 18.13 -10.95 28.29
CA THR A 32 17.77 -9.80 27.45
C THR A 32 16.50 -10.13 26.67
N THR A 33 15.47 -9.31 26.82
CA THR A 33 14.20 -9.42 26.11
C THR A 33 14.07 -8.29 25.08
N VAL A 34 13.42 -8.60 23.96
CA VAL A 34 13.12 -7.63 22.90
C VAL A 34 11.64 -7.80 22.58
N THR A 35 10.90 -6.70 22.65
CA THR A 35 9.47 -6.65 22.35
C THR A 35 9.28 -5.85 21.08
N TRP A 36 8.82 -6.51 20.02
CA TRP A 36 8.44 -5.89 18.75
C TRP A 36 6.98 -5.44 18.81
N ARG A 37 6.72 -4.17 18.51
CA ARG A 37 5.39 -3.54 18.61
C ARG A 37 4.74 -3.28 17.25
N VAL A 38 5.52 -3.36 16.18
CA VAL A 38 5.08 -3.12 14.81
C VAL A 38 5.26 -4.40 14.00
N SER A 39 4.19 -4.81 13.31
CA SER A 39 4.19 -5.95 12.39
C SER A 39 3.95 -5.54 10.94
N SER A 40 3.32 -4.39 10.70
CA SER A 40 3.10 -3.85 9.35
C SER A 40 3.10 -2.33 9.33
N LEU A 41 3.43 -1.75 8.17
CA LEU A 41 3.43 -0.30 7.91
C LEU A 41 2.93 -0.04 6.48
N THR A 42 2.29 1.11 6.24
CA THR A 42 1.98 1.56 4.88
C THR A 42 3.27 2.05 4.19
N ALA A 43 3.35 1.96 2.87
CA ALA A 43 4.48 2.52 2.13
C ALA A 43 4.64 4.03 2.41
N GLY A 44 5.88 4.50 2.50
CA GLY A 44 6.22 5.87 2.88
C GLY A 44 6.05 6.17 4.38
N GLN A 45 5.42 5.30 5.17
CA GLN A 45 5.22 5.55 6.59
C GLN A 45 6.55 5.54 7.34
N VAL A 46 6.78 6.62 8.08
CA VAL A 46 7.96 6.79 8.94
C VAL A 46 7.60 6.43 10.39
N LYS A 47 8.45 5.62 11.03
CA LYS A 47 8.30 5.25 12.45
C LYS A 47 9.63 5.33 13.16
N SER A 48 9.65 5.82 14.40
CA SER A 48 10.84 5.75 15.24
C SER A 48 11.16 4.30 15.61
N LEU A 49 12.45 3.94 15.63
CA LEU A 49 12.88 2.59 15.98
C LEU A 49 12.56 2.23 17.44
N SER A 50 12.53 3.23 18.33
CA SER A 50 12.07 3.07 19.72
C SER A 50 10.58 2.73 19.84
N ALA A 51 9.75 3.15 18.88
CA ALA A 51 8.36 2.74 18.82
C ALA A 51 8.18 1.37 18.14
N ILE A 52 9.14 0.94 17.31
CA ILE A 52 9.13 -0.37 16.65
C ILE A 52 9.52 -1.48 17.60
N ALA A 53 10.59 -1.31 18.38
CA ALA A 53 11.00 -2.30 19.37
C ALA A 53 11.53 -1.67 20.66
N THR A 54 11.25 -2.35 21.77
CA THR A 54 11.78 -2.01 23.10
C THR A 54 12.55 -3.18 23.68
N SER A 55 13.50 -2.93 24.57
CA SER A 55 14.26 -3.96 25.28
C SER A 55 14.44 -3.60 26.75
N ASN A 56 14.52 -4.60 27.62
CA ASN A 56 14.88 -4.43 29.03
C ASN A 56 16.38 -4.12 29.24
N SER A 57 17.22 -4.25 28.21
CA SER A 57 18.65 -3.97 28.28
C SER A 57 18.98 -2.54 27.86
N SER A 58 19.83 -1.88 28.66
CA SER A 58 20.45 -0.58 28.34
C SER A 58 21.64 -0.69 27.38
N GLY A 59 22.00 -1.91 26.94
CA GLY A 59 23.09 -2.12 26.00
C GLY A 59 22.91 -1.33 24.70
N VAL A 60 24.04 -0.97 24.09
CA VAL A 60 24.10 -0.25 22.81
C VAL A 60 23.33 -1.04 21.76
N LYS A 61 22.46 -0.35 21.03
CA LYS A 61 21.56 -0.93 20.04
C LYS A 61 22.08 -0.61 18.65
N THR A 62 22.24 -1.62 17.82
CA THR A 62 22.64 -1.46 16.42
C THR A 62 21.57 -2.08 15.54
N TRP A 63 21.14 -1.31 14.54
CA TRP A 63 20.08 -1.70 13.62
C TRP A 63 20.63 -1.95 12.23
N SER A 64 20.13 -3.00 11.59
CA SER A 64 20.32 -3.24 10.17
C SER A 64 19.02 -3.69 9.52
N LYS A 65 18.97 -3.64 8.19
CA LYS A 65 17.77 -3.96 7.41
C LYS A 65 18.09 -4.84 6.20
N LYS A 66 17.09 -5.57 5.73
CA LYS A 66 17.01 -6.20 4.40
C LYS A 66 15.61 -5.98 3.83
N GLY A 67 15.49 -5.77 2.52
CA GLY A 67 14.21 -5.49 1.86
C GLY A 67 13.96 -4.00 1.63
N SER A 68 12.68 -3.64 1.49
CA SER A 68 12.24 -2.39 0.85
C SER A 68 12.38 -1.13 1.69
N CYS A 69 12.53 -1.25 3.01
CA CYS A 69 12.61 -0.09 3.91
C CYS A 69 13.94 0.66 3.83
N THR A 70 13.98 1.86 4.42
CA THR A 70 15.18 2.67 4.61
C THR A 70 15.34 3.03 6.09
N LEU A 71 16.58 3.00 6.58
CA LEU A 71 16.96 3.43 7.92
C LEU A 71 17.64 4.79 7.84
N THR A 72 17.18 5.75 8.64
CA THR A 72 17.67 7.13 8.62
C THR A 72 17.95 7.63 10.04
N PRO A 73 19.09 8.31 10.28
CA PRO A 73 20.26 8.47 9.38
C PRO A 73 20.99 7.14 9.10
N LYS A 74 21.90 7.12 8.11
CA LYS A 74 22.65 5.90 7.72
C LYS A 74 23.53 5.36 8.85
N SER A 75 24.14 6.27 9.62
CA SER A 75 24.90 5.98 10.82
C SER A 75 24.03 6.26 12.03
N ASP A 76 23.95 5.32 12.97
CA ASP A 76 23.06 5.37 14.15
C ASP A 76 21.60 5.74 13.81
N PRO A 77 20.90 4.87 13.05
CA PRO A 77 19.55 5.17 12.60
C PRO A 77 18.59 5.30 13.79
N THR A 78 17.64 6.22 13.67
CA THR A 78 16.57 6.44 14.67
C THR A 78 15.19 6.23 14.08
N LYS A 79 15.07 6.25 12.74
CA LYS A 79 13.81 6.12 12.01
C LYS A 79 13.89 5.01 10.98
N LEU A 80 12.77 4.34 10.79
CA LEU A 80 12.47 3.47 9.67
C LEU A 80 11.47 4.18 8.76
N THR A 81 11.72 4.15 7.45
CA THR A 81 10.73 4.48 6.42
C THR A 81 10.39 3.20 5.67
N MET A 82 9.12 2.82 5.59
CA MET A 82 8.70 1.65 4.82
C MET A 82 8.74 1.96 3.32
N GLY A 83 9.35 1.08 2.52
CA GLY A 83 9.38 1.24 1.07
C GLY A 83 8.16 0.63 0.37
N THR A 84 8.20 0.62 -0.96
CA THR A 84 7.12 0.12 -1.84
C THR A 84 7.05 -1.41 -1.93
N GLY A 85 8.19 -2.10 -1.79
CA GLY A 85 8.21 -3.57 -1.79
C GLY A 85 7.51 -4.20 -0.59
N ILE A 86 7.12 -5.48 -0.72
CA ILE A 86 6.18 -6.20 0.16
C ILE A 86 6.63 -6.38 1.63
N SER A 87 7.93 -6.30 1.93
CA SER A 87 8.41 -6.48 3.30
C SER A 87 9.79 -5.87 3.57
N CYS A 88 10.05 -5.66 4.85
CA CYS A 88 11.32 -5.20 5.40
C CYS A 88 11.67 -6.05 6.62
N THR A 89 12.82 -6.72 6.59
CA THR A 89 13.36 -7.44 7.73
C THR A 89 14.32 -6.53 8.49
N LEU A 90 13.99 -6.24 9.75
CA LEU A 90 14.85 -5.52 10.68
C LEU A 90 15.59 -6.46 11.59
N THR A 91 16.88 -6.20 11.78
CA THR A 91 17.71 -6.87 12.78
C THR A 91 18.17 -5.86 13.82
N LEU A 92 17.88 -6.15 15.08
CA LEU A 92 18.32 -5.42 16.26
C LEU A 92 19.38 -6.24 17.00
N LYS A 93 20.60 -5.73 17.03
CA LYS A 93 21.69 -6.23 17.88
C LYS A 93 21.78 -5.36 19.13
N ILE A 94 21.89 -5.99 20.29
CA ILE A 94 22.03 -5.34 21.59
C ILE A 94 23.31 -5.87 22.25
N ALA A 95 24.24 -4.98 22.55
CA ALA A 95 25.47 -5.34 23.25
C ALA A 95 25.19 -5.77 24.70
N LYS A 96 26.11 -6.53 25.29
CA LYS A 96 26.05 -6.91 26.73
C LYS A 96 26.08 -5.63 27.58
N SER A 97 25.24 -5.56 28.62
CA SER A 97 25.22 -4.44 29.57
C SER A 97 24.79 -4.91 30.96
N GLY A 98 25.64 -4.71 31.97
CA GLY A 98 25.41 -5.20 33.32
C GLY A 98 25.10 -6.71 33.35
N LYS A 99 23.94 -7.06 33.91
CA LYS A 99 23.44 -8.44 34.01
C LYS A 99 22.77 -8.96 32.73
N HIS A 100 22.56 -8.10 31.73
CA HIS A 100 21.86 -8.46 30.50
C HIS A 100 22.85 -8.91 29.42
N PRO A 101 22.80 -10.17 28.95
CA PRO A 101 23.70 -10.69 27.92
C PRO A 101 23.45 -10.02 26.55
N ALA A 102 24.44 -10.10 25.66
CA ALA A 102 24.25 -9.64 24.28
C ALA A 102 23.13 -10.43 23.60
N LYS A 103 22.36 -9.78 22.72
CA LYS A 103 21.26 -10.43 21.99
C LYS A 103 21.13 -9.88 20.59
N THR A 104 20.80 -10.77 19.66
CA THR A 104 20.31 -10.40 18.33
C THR A 104 18.86 -10.85 18.19
N SER A 105 18.01 -9.97 17.66
CA SER A 105 16.60 -10.28 17.37
C SER A 105 16.23 -9.71 16.01
N THR A 106 15.36 -10.41 15.29
CA THR A 106 14.93 -10.03 13.95
C THR A 106 13.41 -10.00 13.89
N LYS A 107 12.85 -9.07 13.11
CA LYS A 107 11.42 -8.99 12.81
C LYS A 107 11.21 -8.57 11.36
N THR A 108 10.34 -9.29 10.66
CA THR A 108 9.82 -8.85 9.37
C THR A 108 8.60 -7.97 9.60
N ILE A 109 8.67 -6.75 9.08
CA ILE A 109 7.57 -5.80 8.96
C ILE A 109 7.02 -5.96 7.55
N THR A 110 5.74 -6.28 7.42
CA THR A 110 5.08 -6.42 6.12
C THR A 110 4.52 -5.09 5.65
N ARG A 111 4.46 -4.89 4.33
CA ARG A 111 3.73 -3.75 3.77
C ARG A 111 2.25 -3.96 4.01
N LYS A 112 1.58 -2.99 4.62
CA LYS A 112 0.14 -2.96 4.69
C LYS A 112 -0.39 -2.69 3.27
N PRO A 113 -1.24 -3.58 2.70
CA PRO A 113 -1.83 -3.36 1.38
C PRO A 113 -2.61 -2.05 1.34
N TYR A 114 -2.64 -1.42 0.17
CA TYR A 114 -3.54 -0.30 -0.09
C TYR A 114 -4.99 -0.79 -0.16
N ARG A 115 -5.93 0.15 -0.09
CA ARG A 115 -7.37 -0.10 -0.10
C ARG A 115 -8.05 0.91 -1.03
N VAL A 116 -9.19 0.51 -1.57
CA VAL A 116 -10.08 1.41 -2.31
C VAL A 116 -10.40 2.65 -1.44
N GLY A 117 -10.37 3.83 -2.07
CA GLY A 117 -10.58 5.13 -1.45
C GLY A 117 -9.35 5.75 -0.79
N GLN A 118 -8.22 5.03 -0.71
CA GLN A 118 -6.97 5.60 -0.22
C GLN A 118 -6.26 6.38 -1.34
N THR A 119 -5.58 7.48 -0.99
CA THR A 119 -4.62 8.12 -1.89
C THR A 119 -3.45 7.19 -2.18
N GLY A 120 -3.19 6.91 -3.45
CA GLY A 120 -2.05 6.10 -3.89
C GLY A 120 -0.85 6.96 -4.31
N PRO A 121 0.19 6.34 -4.89
CA PRO A 121 1.51 6.95 -5.04
C PRO A 121 1.57 8.11 -6.05
N GLY A 122 0.64 8.22 -6.99
CA GLY A 122 0.57 9.33 -7.95
C GLY A 122 -0.32 10.47 -7.45
N GLY A 123 -0.81 10.40 -6.21
CA GLY A 123 -1.75 11.39 -5.66
C GLY A 123 -3.21 11.15 -6.06
N GLY A 124 -3.46 10.18 -6.94
CA GLY A 124 -4.81 9.71 -7.28
C GLY A 124 -5.48 8.94 -6.14
N ILE A 125 -6.75 8.58 -6.36
CA ILE A 125 -7.53 7.75 -5.42
C ILE A 125 -7.66 6.34 -5.97
N ILE A 126 -7.30 5.35 -5.15
CA ILE A 126 -7.35 3.94 -5.50
C ILE A 126 -8.81 3.51 -5.66
N PHE A 127 -9.17 2.98 -6.82
CA PHE A 127 -10.54 2.53 -7.11
C PHE A 127 -10.66 1.02 -7.29
N TYR A 128 -9.54 0.32 -7.53
CA TYR A 128 -9.53 -1.12 -7.69
C TYR A 128 -8.29 -1.74 -7.04
N VAL A 129 -8.48 -2.91 -6.41
CA VAL A 129 -7.43 -3.67 -5.74
C VAL A 129 -7.67 -5.16 -5.99
N ASP A 130 -6.69 -5.83 -6.57
CA ASP A 130 -6.64 -7.28 -6.70
C ASP A 130 -5.22 -7.79 -6.47
N LEU A 131 -5.00 -8.39 -5.28
CA LEU A 131 -3.70 -8.90 -4.88
C LEU A 131 -3.34 -10.25 -5.52
N THR A 132 -4.24 -10.83 -6.32
CA THR A 132 -3.96 -12.04 -7.09
C THR A 132 -3.27 -11.74 -8.43
N ARG A 133 -3.33 -10.47 -8.88
CA ARG A 133 -2.64 -10.00 -10.07
C ARG A 133 -1.12 -9.89 -9.86
N PRO A 134 -0.31 -9.91 -10.94
CA PRO A 134 1.13 -9.68 -10.87
C PRO A 134 1.48 -8.33 -10.19
N GLU A 135 2.64 -8.28 -9.53
CA GLU A 135 3.19 -7.04 -8.97
C GLU A 135 3.28 -5.96 -10.06
N GLY A 136 2.90 -4.71 -9.75
CA GLY A 136 2.76 -3.63 -10.73
C GLY A 136 1.36 -3.52 -11.36
N SER A 137 0.46 -4.49 -11.12
CA SER A 137 -0.91 -4.47 -11.64
C SER A 137 -1.96 -4.79 -10.58
N GLN A 138 -1.61 -4.64 -9.30
CA GLN A 138 -2.46 -5.05 -8.17
C GLN A 138 -3.37 -3.93 -7.67
N TYR A 139 -2.97 -2.69 -7.92
CA TYR A 139 -3.68 -1.50 -7.50
C TYR A 139 -3.92 -0.62 -8.71
N PHE A 140 -5.10 -0.03 -8.80
CA PHE A 140 -5.38 0.99 -9.79
C PHE A 140 -5.89 2.24 -9.09
N GLU A 141 -5.36 3.39 -9.46
CA GLU A 141 -5.82 4.68 -8.99
C GLU A 141 -6.27 5.57 -10.14
N ALA A 142 -7.28 6.38 -9.85
CA ALA A 142 -7.78 7.38 -10.77
C ALA A 142 -7.18 8.73 -10.42
N ALA A 143 -6.84 9.51 -11.43
CA ALA A 143 -6.38 10.88 -11.25
C ALA A 143 -7.41 11.66 -10.41
N CYS A 144 -6.89 12.51 -9.53
CA CYS A 144 -7.68 13.35 -8.63
C CYS A 144 -8.52 14.37 -9.41
N ALA A 145 -9.55 14.97 -8.80
CA ALA A 145 -10.25 16.09 -9.43
C ALA A 145 -9.27 17.27 -9.65
N GLY A 146 -9.35 17.93 -10.80
CA GLY A 146 -8.44 19.02 -11.20
C GLY A 146 -7.07 18.55 -11.71
N TRP A 147 -6.93 17.28 -12.11
CA TRP A 147 -5.68 16.71 -12.62
C TRP A 147 -5.12 17.38 -13.89
N SER A 148 -5.95 18.14 -14.61
CA SER A 148 -5.68 18.72 -15.93
C SER A 148 -4.44 19.62 -15.98
N ASP A 149 -4.06 20.25 -14.87
CA ASP A 149 -2.87 21.11 -14.78
C ASP A 149 -1.64 20.41 -14.17
N GLY A 150 -1.69 19.08 -14.03
CA GLY A 150 -0.64 18.29 -13.41
C GLY A 150 -0.64 18.38 -11.87
N THR A 151 -1.65 18.98 -11.26
CA THR A 151 -1.82 19.08 -9.81
C THR A 151 -3.12 18.42 -9.35
N CYS A 152 -3.32 18.33 -8.03
CA CYS A 152 -4.58 17.85 -7.47
C CYS A 152 -5.35 18.98 -6.81
N GLY A 153 -6.64 19.08 -7.14
CA GLY A 153 -7.54 20.08 -6.59
C GLY A 153 -7.44 21.41 -7.32
N GLY A 154 -7.50 22.52 -6.57
CA GLY A 154 -7.56 23.87 -7.14
C GLY A 154 -8.98 24.33 -7.46
N SER A 155 -9.09 25.49 -8.11
CA SER A 155 -10.37 26.03 -8.58
C SER A 155 -10.82 25.43 -9.92
N ASP A 156 -9.91 24.76 -10.64
CA ASP A 156 -10.25 24.01 -11.84
C ASP A 156 -10.77 22.62 -11.48
N LEU A 157 -12.05 22.57 -11.10
CA LEU A 157 -12.76 21.31 -10.91
C LEU A 157 -13.54 20.92 -12.17
N THR A 158 -13.21 21.53 -13.32
CA THR A 158 -13.87 21.22 -14.58
C THR A 158 -13.23 20.01 -15.22
N TRP A 159 -14.07 19.03 -15.55
CA TRP A 159 -13.60 17.84 -16.24
C TRP A 159 -13.40 18.17 -17.72
N LEU A 160 -12.17 18.02 -18.19
CA LEU A 160 -11.86 18.13 -19.62
C LEU A 160 -12.71 17.14 -20.41
N THR A 161 -13.18 17.58 -21.57
CA THR A 161 -13.82 16.73 -22.57
C THR A 161 -12.92 16.64 -23.79
N ALA A 162 -12.86 15.46 -24.39
CA ALA A 162 -12.07 15.20 -25.58
C ALA A 162 -12.80 14.20 -26.48
N VAL A 163 -12.42 14.16 -27.74
CA VAL A 163 -12.87 13.11 -28.66
C VAL A 163 -12.01 11.87 -28.48
N TRP A 164 -12.55 10.71 -28.85
CA TRP A 164 -11.80 9.46 -28.80
C TRP A 164 -10.75 9.37 -29.91
N GLY A 165 -11.08 9.82 -31.13
CA GLY A 165 -10.16 9.88 -32.28
C GLY A 165 -10.40 8.82 -33.36
N CYS A 166 -9.66 8.86 -34.47
CA CYS A 166 -9.64 7.82 -35.52
C CYS A 166 -11.03 7.31 -35.96
N ARG A 167 -11.99 8.21 -36.23
CA ARG A 167 -13.29 7.76 -36.77
C ARG A 167 -13.09 7.19 -38.18
N GLU A 168 -13.91 6.19 -38.52
CA GLU A 168 -13.85 5.41 -39.77
C GLU A 168 -12.61 4.51 -39.91
N THR A 169 -11.75 4.47 -38.88
CA THR A 169 -10.58 3.59 -38.81
C THR A 169 -10.65 2.76 -37.53
N SER A 170 -10.44 1.44 -37.65
CA SER A 170 -10.31 0.55 -36.50
C SER A 170 -8.84 0.48 -36.09
N ILE A 171 -8.57 0.65 -34.80
CA ILE A 171 -7.24 0.60 -34.21
C ILE A 171 -7.01 -0.81 -33.66
N ILE A 172 -6.14 -1.56 -34.33
CA ILE A 172 -5.77 -2.91 -33.91
C ILE A 172 -5.11 -2.84 -32.53
N GLY A 173 -5.62 -3.64 -31.58
CA GLY A 173 -5.10 -3.71 -30.20
C GLY A 173 -5.83 -2.83 -29.20
N ALA A 174 -6.63 -1.86 -29.66
CA ALA A 174 -7.39 -0.96 -28.79
C ALA A 174 -8.79 -1.49 -28.40
N ASP A 175 -9.16 -2.71 -28.77
CA ASP A 175 -10.48 -3.31 -28.50
C ASP A 175 -10.57 -4.05 -27.15
N GLY A 176 -9.47 -4.13 -26.40
CA GLY A 176 -9.41 -4.78 -25.09
C GLY A 176 -10.35 -4.11 -24.09
N THR A 177 -11.17 -4.89 -23.38
CA THR A 177 -12.14 -4.35 -22.41
C THR A 177 -11.82 -4.67 -20.97
N ALA A 178 -10.94 -5.64 -20.71
CA ALA A 178 -10.73 -6.22 -19.39
C ALA A 178 -9.86 -5.33 -18.50
N ILE A 179 -9.90 -5.61 -17.20
CA ILE A 179 -9.00 -4.95 -16.24
C ILE A 179 -7.54 -5.33 -16.55
N GLY A 180 -6.73 -4.32 -16.85
CA GLY A 180 -5.36 -4.40 -17.32
C GLY A 180 -5.19 -4.00 -18.79
N ASP A 181 -6.26 -3.84 -19.57
CA ASP A 181 -6.15 -3.55 -21.01
C ASP A 181 -5.98 -2.06 -21.30
N GLY A 182 -6.31 -1.16 -20.35
CA GLY A 182 -6.35 0.29 -20.60
C GLY A 182 -5.02 0.88 -21.02
N GLU A 183 -3.92 0.42 -20.43
CA GLU A 183 -2.56 0.88 -20.75
C GLU A 183 -2.18 0.56 -22.19
N GLN A 184 -2.36 -0.70 -22.60
CA GLN A 184 -2.05 -1.16 -23.96
C GLN A 184 -2.97 -0.49 -24.98
N ASN A 185 -4.27 -0.44 -24.73
CA ASN A 185 -5.23 0.25 -25.59
C ASN A 185 -4.84 1.72 -25.80
N THR A 186 -4.47 2.41 -24.72
CA THR A 186 -4.03 3.81 -24.79
C THR A 186 -2.79 3.93 -25.65
N ALA A 187 -1.79 3.08 -25.46
CA ALA A 187 -0.58 3.06 -26.28
C ALA A 187 -0.89 2.84 -27.78
N ASP A 188 -1.83 1.94 -28.10
CA ASP A 188 -2.23 1.66 -29.48
C ASP A 188 -3.00 2.84 -30.11
N ILE A 189 -3.82 3.55 -29.34
CA ILE A 189 -4.50 4.77 -29.80
C ILE A 189 -3.47 5.87 -30.11
N ILE A 190 -2.48 6.06 -29.23
CA ILE A 190 -1.40 7.04 -29.43
C ILE A 190 -0.57 6.66 -30.66
N ALA A 191 -0.25 5.38 -30.83
CA ALA A 191 0.51 4.89 -31.98
C ALA A 191 -0.24 5.00 -33.31
N ALA A 192 -1.58 5.05 -33.28
CA ALA A 192 -2.39 5.22 -34.48
C ALA A 192 -2.27 6.61 -35.11
N ASP A 193 -1.77 7.61 -34.37
CA ASP A 193 -1.48 8.97 -34.83
C ASP A 193 -2.62 9.55 -35.69
N CYS A 194 -3.83 9.57 -35.13
CA CYS A 194 -5.06 9.86 -35.85
C CYS A 194 -5.05 11.28 -36.46
N PRO A 195 -4.98 11.44 -37.80
CA PRO A 195 -5.12 12.74 -38.42
C PRO A 195 -6.60 13.16 -38.34
N ASP A 196 -6.87 14.42 -38.03
CA ASP A 196 -8.22 15.01 -38.02
C ASP A 196 -9.15 14.59 -36.88
N SER A 197 -8.71 14.65 -35.62
CA SER A 197 -9.68 14.88 -34.55
C SER A 197 -10.25 16.30 -34.66
N ALA A 198 -11.57 16.45 -34.59
CA ALA A 198 -12.25 17.75 -34.53
C ALA A 198 -11.87 18.61 -33.29
N MET A 199 -10.97 18.11 -32.44
CA MET A 199 -10.36 18.76 -31.28
C MET A 199 -8.84 18.55 -31.36
N ASP A 200 -8.07 19.51 -30.83
CA ASP A 200 -6.60 19.51 -30.90
C ASP A 200 -5.92 18.39 -30.08
N THR A 201 -6.66 17.65 -29.25
CA THR A 201 -6.10 16.60 -28.38
C THR A 201 -7.12 15.48 -28.13
N LEU A 202 -6.66 14.23 -28.24
CA LEU A 202 -7.45 13.02 -28.00
C LEU A 202 -7.59 12.73 -26.51
N ALA A 203 -8.66 11.99 -26.16
CA ALA A 203 -8.86 11.50 -24.80
C ALA A 203 -7.69 10.65 -24.28
N ALA A 204 -7.09 9.83 -25.15
CA ALA A 204 -5.93 9.02 -24.83
C ALA A 204 -4.67 9.87 -24.62
N GLU A 205 -4.45 10.91 -25.44
CA GLU A 205 -3.29 11.82 -25.34
C GLU A 205 -3.27 12.57 -24.01
N TYR A 206 -4.43 13.09 -23.59
CA TYR A 206 -4.55 13.74 -22.28
C TYR A 206 -4.13 12.84 -21.11
N ALA A 207 -4.43 11.54 -21.21
CA ALA A 207 -4.04 10.58 -20.18
C ALA A 207 -2.56 10.20 -20.30
N TYR A 208 -2.09 9.96 -21.52
CA TYR A 208 -0.72 9.54 -21.82
C TYR A 208 0.33 10.61 -21.46
N ASP A 209 0.05 11.88 -21.74
CA ASP A 209 0.97 13.00 -21.47
C ASP A 209 0.92 13.48 -20.01
N LEU A 210 -0.02 12.97 -19.21
CA LEU A 210 -0.20 13.41 -17.83
C LEU A 210 1.03 13.04 -16.98
N VAL A 211 1.59 14.06 -16.32
CA VAL A 211 2.52 13.88 -15.21
C VAL A 211 1.85 14.39 -13.92
N LEU A 212 1.51 13.46 -13.03
CA LEU A 212 0.84 13.77 -11.77
C LEU A 212 1.51 13.02 -10.61
N GLY A 213 1.78 13.74 -9.52
CA GLY A 213 2.44 13.17 -8.34
C GLY A 213 3.85 12.62 -8.61
N GLY A 214 4.51 13.07 -9.67
CA GLY A 214 5.80 12.56 -10.13
C GLY A 214 5.74 11.24 -10.90
N GLN A 215 4.53 10.81 -11.31
CA GLN A 215 4.29 9.62 -12.12
C GLN A 215 3.84 10.05 -13.53
N SER A 216 4.30 9.33 -14.56
CA SER A 216 4.05 9.59 -15.99
C SER A 216 3.53 8.35 -16.71
N ASP A 217 3.00 7.38 -15.96
CA ASP A 217 2.46 6.08 -16.41
C ASP A 217 0.92 6.08 -16.41
N TRP A 218 0.32 7.25 -16.69
CA TRP A 218 -1.13 7.42 -16.74
C TRP A 218 -1.68 7.02 -18.11
N PHE A 219 -2.89 6.45 -18.12
CA PHE A 219 -3.55 5.97 -19.33
C PHE A 219 -5.07 6.14 -19.25
N LEU A 220 -5.74 6.10 -20.39
CA LEU A 220 -7.20 6.13 -20.46
C LEU A 220 -7.72 4.74 -20.05
N PRO A 221 -8.64 4.61 -19.09
CA PRO A 221 -9.07 3.31 -18.58
C PRO A 221 -9.78 2.50 -19.67
N SER A 222 -9.57 1.19 -19.70
CA SER A 222 -10.43 0.25 -20.44
C SER A 222 -11.88 0.32 -19.95
N LYS A 223 -12.79 -0.25 -20.73
CA LYS A 223 -14.21 -0.31 -20.40
C LYS A 223 -14.46 -0.87 -18.99
N ASP A 224 -13.85 -2.00 -18.63
CA ASP A 224 -14.11 -2.63 -17.33
C ASP A 224 -13.39 -1.92 -16.17
N GLU A 225 -12.24 -1.29 -16.40
CA GLU A 225 -11.59 -0.39 -15.42
C GLU A 225 -12.45 0.84 -15.13
N LEU A 226 -13.01 1.45 -16.18
CA LEU A 226 -13.89 2.60 -16.03
C LEU A 226 -15.18 2.23 -15.29
N ASN A 227 -15.72 1.04 -15.52
CA ASN A 227 -16.83 0.49 -14.74
C ASN A 227 -16.46 0.22 -13.27
N GLN A 228 -15.22 -0.22 -12.97
CA GLN A 228 -14.76 -0.33 -11.58
C GLN A 228 -14.61 1.04 -10.91
N LEU A 229 -14.12 2.04 -11.64
CA LEU A 229 -14.07 3.42 -11.16
C LEU A 229 -15.49 3.92 -10.85
N TYR A 230 -16.43 3.68 -11.75
CA TYR A 230 -17.83 4.00 -11.56
C TYR A 230 -18.44 3.35 -10.30
N THR A 231 -18.19 2.06 -10.11
CA THR A 231 -18.66 1.31 -8.93
C THR A 231 -18.15 1.93 -7.64
N ASN A 232 -16.94 2.49 -7.64
CA ASN A 232 -16.30 3.09 -6.47
C ASN A 232 -16.33 4.63 -6.46
N ARG A 233 -17.12 5.25 -7.34
CA ARG A 233 -17.17 6.72 -7.58
C ARG A 233 -17.32 7.56 -6.31
N ALA A 234 -18.09 7.07 -5.34
CA ALA A 234 -18.31 7.77 -4.07
C ALA A 234 -17.01 7.94 -3.26
N MET A 235 -16.09 6.98 -3.36
CA MET A 235 -14.79 7.04 -2.69
C MET A 235 -13.75 7.81 -3.51
N VAL A 236 -13.83 7.72 -4.84
CA VAL A 236 -12.89 8.33 -5.78
C VAL A 236 -13.06 9.85 -5.88
N GLY A 237 -14.27 10.36 -5.64
CA GLY A 237 -14.56 11.78 -5.54
C GLY A 237 -14.47 12.55 -6.87
N GLY A 238 -14.68 13.86 -6.77
CA GLY A 238 -14.96 14.74 -7.89
C GLY A 238 -16.40 14.53 -8.37
N SER A 239 -17.15 15.59 -8.63
CA SER A 239 -18.56 15.46 -9.04
C SER A 239 -18.61 14.87 -10.45
N LEU A 240 -18.71 13.55 -10.57
CA LEU A 240 -18.65 12.88 -11.85
C LEU A 240 -19.99 13.04 -12.59
N THR A 241 -19.91 13.66 -13.77
CA THR A 241 -21.02 13.98 -14.67
C THR A 241 -21.35 12.81 -15.61
N CYS A 242 -22.29 13.01 -16.54
CA CYS A 242 -22.63 11.99 -17.53
C CYS A 242 -21.52 11.85 -18.59
N GLY A 243 -21.14 10.61 -18.92
CA GLY A 243 -20.37 10.26 -20.12
C GLY A 243 -18.86 10.40 -19.96
N TRP A 244 -18.18 9.25 -19.87
CA TRP A 244 -16.73 9.14 -19.70
C TRP A 244 -16.15 8.19 -20.72
N TRP A 245 -15.14 8.62 -21.46
CA TRP A 245 -14.50 7.74 -22.42
C TRP A 245 -13.72 6.62 -21.73
N SER A 246 -13.84 5.41 -22.27
CA SER A 246 -12.84 4.37 -22.06
C SER A 246 -11.89 4.31 -23.25
N SER A 247 -10.77 3.62 -23.10
CA SER A 247 -9.82 3.33 -24.18
C SER A 247 -10.27 2.18 -25.08
N SER A 248 -11.39 1.52 -24.79
CA SER A 248 -11.83 0.34 -25.53
C SER A 248 -12.59 0.75 -26.78
N GLU A 249 -12.04 0.44 -27.94
CA GLU A 249 -12.70 0.54 -29.22
C GLU A 249 -13.87 -0.44 -29.31
N PHE A 250 -14.96 -0.05 -29.97
CA PHE A 250 -16.00 -1.00 -30.36
C PHE A 250 -15.87 -1.38 -31.83
N ASP A 251 -15.72 -0.37 -32.71
CA ASP A 251 -15.44 -0.55 -34.13
C ASP A 251 -14.79 0.72 -34.71
N ALA A 252 -14.68 0.78 -36.03
CA ALA A 252 -14.12 1.92 -36.75
C ALA A 252 -14.81 3.27 -36.46
N ASN A 253 -16.09 3.28 -36.09
CA ASN A 253 -16.89 4.50 -35.85
C ASN A 253 -17.15 4.78 -34.37
N TYR A 254 -17.19 3.75 -33.54
CA TYR A 254 -17.67 3.82 -32.16
C TYR A 254 -16.62 3.34 -31.16
N ALA A 255 -16.64 3.96 -29.98
CA ALA A 255 -15.86 3.53 -28.81
C ALA A 255 -16.78 3.37 -27.60
N TRP A 256 -16.32 2.60 -26.62
CA TRP A 256 -17.04 2.40 -25.37
C TRP A 256 -16.89 3.60 -24.44
N PHE A 257 -17.98 3.92 -23.75
CA PHE A 257 -18.00 4.97 -22.74
C PHE A 257 -18.97 4.60 -21.64
N GLU A 258 -18.76 5.15 -20.45
CA GLU A 258 -19.64 4.90 -19.29
C GLU A 258 -20.51 6.12 -18.99
N VAL A 259 -21.82 5.91 -18.91
CA VAL A 259 -22.85 6.91 -18.59
C VAL A 259 -23.12 6.88 -17.09
N PHE A 260 -22.28 7.57 -16.31
CA PHE A 260 -22.32 7.49 -14.84
C PHE A 260 -23.67 7.92 -14.23
N CYS A 261 -24.37 8.86 -14.84
CA CYS A 261 -25.67 9.34 -14.35
C CYS A 261 -26.84 8.36 -14.60
N ARG A 262 -26.63 7.30 -15.38
CA ARG A 262 -27.64 6.26 -15.68
C ARG A 262 -27.18 4.84 -15.35
N GLU A 263 -25.98 4.70 -14.79
CA GLU A 263 -25.38 3.41 -14.45
C GLU A 263 -25.29 2.46 -15.68
N ALA A 264 -24.89 2.99 -16.84
CA ALA A 264 -24.92 2.24 -18.10
C ALA A 264 -23.62 2.35 -18.89
N SER A 265 -23.19 1.22 -19.46
CA SER A 265 -22.14 1.14 -20.46
C SER A 265 -22.77 1.22 -21.85
N ASP A 266 -22.26 2.09 -22.70
CA ASP A 266 -22.81 2.30 -24.05
C ASP A 266 -21.69 2.64 -25.03
N LYS A 267 -22.03 2.82 -26.30
CA LYS A 267 -21.11 3.16 -27.37
C LYS A 267 -21.46 4.53 -27.91
N ASN A 268 -20.44 5.30 -28.25
CA ASN A 268 -20.67 6.58 -28.91
C ASN A 268 -19.72 6.82 -30.06
N VAL A 269 -20.10 7.74 -30.94
CA VAL A 269 -19.29 8.10 -32.10
C VAL A 269 -17.98 8.70 -31.59
N LYS A 270 -16.86 8.22 -32.13
CA LYS A 270 -15.51 8.61 -31.69
C LYS A 270 -15.21 10.11 -31.75
N THR A 271 -15.98 10.88 -32.54
CA THR A 271 -15.86 12.34 -32.68
C THR A 271 -16.67 13.15 -31.67
N ASN A 272 -17.45 12.52 -30.80
CA ASN A 272 -18.20 13.23 -29.77
C ASN A 272 -17.31 13.51 -28.55
N PRO A 273 -17.36 14.72 -27.97
CA PRO A 273 -16.57 15.05 -26.81
C PRO A 273 -17.21 14.47 -25.53
N PHE A 274 -16.46 13.66 -24.79
CA PHE A 274 -16.83 13.16 -23.47
C PHE A 274 -15.69 13.31 -22.47
N HIS A 275 -16.01 13.15 -21.18
CA HIS A 275 -15.05 13.40 -20.11
C HIS A 275 -13.91 12.38 -20.07
N VAL A 276 -12.75 12.86 -19.65
CA VAL A 276 -11.52 12.06 -19.53
C VAL A 276 -11.15 11.95 -18.05
N ARG A 277 -10.85 10.73 -17.60
CA ARG A 277 -10.26 10.49 -16.28
C ARG A 277 -9.12 9.49 -16.38
N PRO A 278 -7.87 9.97 -16.40
CA PRO A 278 -6.70 9.10 -16.44
C PRO A 278 -6.64 8.19 -15.22
N VAL A 279 -6.14 6.98 -15.43
CA VAL A 279 -5.87 5.99 -14.38
C VAL A 279 -4.43 5.48 -14.52
N ARG A 280 -3.90 4.84 -13.48
CA ARG A 280 -2.63 4.11 -13.53
C ARG A 280 -2.66 2.87 -12.66
N SER A 281 -1.84 1.87 -12.98
CA SER A 281 -1.68 0.64 -12.20
C SER A 281 -0.30 0.54 -11.52
N PHE A 282 -0.24 -0.13 -10.36
CA PHE A 282 1.02 -0.35 -9.61
C PHE A 282 0.94 -1.54 -8.62
#